data_AF-I4DQC0-F1
#
_entry.id   AF-I4DQC0-F1
#
_cell.length_a   1.000
_cell.length_b   1.000
_cell.length_c   1.000
_cell.angle_alpha   90.00
_cell.angle_beta   90.00
_cell.angle_gamma   90.00
#
_symmetry.space_group_name_H-M   'P 1'
#
loop_
_entity.id
_entity.type
_entity.pdbx_description
1 polymer ?
#
loop_
_entity_poly.entity_id
_entity_poly.type
_entity_poly.pdbx_seq_one_letter_code
_entity_poly.pdbx_strand_id
1 'polypeptide(L)' 'MTERCIELLVLPEDTPCLLLDIGCGSGLSGTVLEENGHLWIGLDISSAMLGMKMFSC' A
#
# COMPACT_ATOMS: atom_id res chain seq x y z
N MET A 1 -10.44 -5.14 -2.68
CA MET A 1 -9.61 -6.26 -2.16
C MET A 1 -8.77 -5.77 -1.00
N THR A 2 -8.02 -4.67 -1.15
CA THR A 2 -7.15 -4.12 -0.11
C THR A 2 -7.85 -3.84 1.23
N GLU A 3 -9.07 -3.30 1.23
CA GLU A 3 -9.84 -3.07 2.47
C GLU A 3 -9.98 -4.35 3.32
N ARG A 4 -10.31 -5.46 2.68
CA ARG A 4 -10.41 -6.77 3.35
C ARG A 4 -9.05 -7.24 3.90
N CYS A 5 -7.94 -6.88 3.26
CA CYS A 5 -6.62 -7.19 3.78
C CYS A 5 -6.31 -6.37 5.04
N ILE A 6 -6.72 -5.09 5.10
CA ILE A 6 -6.54 -4.24 6.28
C ILE A 6 -7.29 -4.82 7.48
N GLU A 7 -8.54 -5.26 7.29
CA GLU A 7 -9.33 -5.94 8.33
C GLU A 7 -8.62 -7.19 8.88
N LEU A 8 -7.93 -7.95 8.01
CA LEU A 8 -7.20 -9.16 8.37
C LEU A 8 -5.86 -8.91 9.06
N LEU A 9 -5.28 -7.71 8.89
CA LEU A 9 -4.01 -7.35 9.51
C LEU A 9 -4.13 -7.02 11.00
N VAL A 10 -5.36 -6.81 11.51
CA VAL A 10 -5.65 -6.52 12.92
C VAL A 10 -4.74 -5.39 13.45
N LEU A 11 -4.67 -4.30 12.68
CA LEU A 11 -3.85 -3.15 13.02
C LEU A 11 -4.41 -2.43 14.25
N PRO A 12 -3.56 -1.79 15.07
CA PRO A 12 -4.02 -0.96 16.17
C PRO A 12 -4.92 0.18 15.68
N GLU A 13 -6.06 0.35 16.34
CA GLU A 13 -7.01 1.42 16.04
C GLU A 13 -6.36 2.81 16.22
N ASP A 14 -6.80 3.77 15.41
CA ASP A 14 -6.38 5.19 15.43
C ASP A 14 -4.85 5.43 15.34
N THR A 15 -4.08 4.46 14.84
CA THR A 15 -2.63 4.54 14.76
C THR A 15 -2.13 4.33 13.32
N PRO A 16 -1.48 5.33 12.70
CA PRO A 16 -0.82 5.16 11.41
C PRO A 16 0.26 4.07 11.48
N CYS A 17 0.28 3.18 10.49
CA CYS A 17 1.23 2.08 10.39
C CYS A 17 2.01 2.21 9.09
N LEU A 18 3.25 1.71 9.07
CA LEU A 18 4.04 1.58 7.85
C LEU A 18 3.90 0.16 7.30
N LEU A 19 3.37 0.03 6.08
CA LEU A 19 3.04 -1.24 5.45
C LEU A 19 3.92 -1.50 4.21
N LEU A 20 4.33 -2.75 4.02
CA LEU A 20 5.04 -3.18 2.81
C LEU A 20 4.04 -3.90 1.89
N ASP A 21 3.81 -3.34 0.71
CA ASP A 21 2.93 -3.90 -0.30
C ASP A 21 3.74 -4.69 -1.35
N ILE A 22 3.68 -6.02 -1.25
CA ILE A 22 4.44 -6.94 -2.10
C ILE A 22 3.57 -7.34 -3.30
N GLY A 23 4.08 -7.06 -4.51
CA GLY A 23 3.29 -7.16 -5.74
C GLY A 23 2.36 -5.97 -5.89
N CYS A 24 2.84 -4.76 -5.56
CA CYS A 24 2.02 -3.55 -5.57
C CYS A 24 1.48 -3.17 -6.96
N GLY A 25 2.04 -3.78 -8.03
CA GLY A 25 1.68 -3.47 -9.40
C GLY A 25 1.80 -1.96 -9.68
N SER A 26 0.70 -1.36 -10.13
CA SER A 26 0.59 0.07 -10.41
C SER A 26 0.32 0.93 -9.16
N GLY A 27 0.31 0.34 -7.97
CA GLY A 27 0.09 1.02 -6.69
C GLY A 27 -1.37 1.37 -6.40
N LEU A 28 -2.33 0.59 -6.90
CA LEU A 28 -3.76 0.81 -6.62
C LEU A 28 -4.13 0.40 -5.18
N SER A 29 -3.46 -0.61 -4.64
CA SER A 29 -3.60 -1.00 -3.23
C SER A 29 -3.06 0.07 -2.29
N GLY A 30 -1.97 0.73 -2.67
CA GLY A 30 -1.37 1.82 -1.91
C GLY A 30 -2.31 3.00 -1.63
N THR A 31 -3.13 3.42 -2.59
CA THR A 31 -4.09 4.51 -2.36
C THR A 31 -5.12 4.17 -1.30
N VAL A 32 -5.55 2.90 -1.24
CA VAL A 32 -6.47 2.43 -0.20
C VAL A 32 -5.78 2.44 1.18
N LEU A 33 -4.49 2.10 1.25
CA LEU A 33 -3.72 2.18 2.50
C LEU A 33 -3.60 3.64 2.98
N GLU A 34 -3.33 4.58 2.07
CA GLU A 34 -3.28 6.02 2.36
C GLU A 34 -4.63 6.57 2.82
N GLU A 35 -5.74 6.20 2.16
CA GLU A 35 -7.10 6.58 2.54
C GLU A 35 -7.48 6.07 3.94
N ASN A 36 -6.92 4.93 4.37
CA ASN A 36 -7.06 4.39 5.72
C ASN A 36 -6.04 4.96 6.73
N GLY A 37 -5.24 5.95 6.33
CA GLY A 37 -4.30 6.65 7.20
C GLY A 37 -2.97 5.91 7.44
N HIS A 38 -2.63 4.92 6.60
CA HIS A 38 -1.38 4.19 6.68
C HIS A 38 -0.35 4.68 5.66
N LEU A 39 0.92 4.62 6.04
CA LEU A 39 2.05 4.82 5.15
C LEU A 39 2.40 3.49 4.49
N TRP A 40 2.92 3.50 3.27
CA TRP A 40 3.29 2.27 2.60
C TRP A 40 4.51 2.39 1.69
N ILE A 41 5.17 1.27 1.47
CA ILE A 41 6.24 1.10 0.49
C ILE A 41 5.82 -0.01 -0.46
N GLY A 42 5.85 0.28 -1.76
CA GLY A 42 5.53 -0.69 -2.81
C GLY A 42 6.76 -1.43 -3.30
N LEU A 43 6.62 -2.74 -3.50
CA LEU A 43 7.59 -3.59 -4.18
C LEU A 43 6.89 -4.41 -5.28
N ASP A 44 7.45 -4.44 -6.48
CA ASP A 44 6.99 -5.32 -7.56
C ASP A 44 8.18 -5.89 -8.33
N ILE A 45 8.04 -7.13 -8.82
CA ILE A 45 9.08 -7.78 -9.65
C ILE A 45 9.11 -7.21 -11.07
N SER A 46 7.99 -6.67 -11.55
CA SER A 46 7.84 -6.10 -12.87
C SER A 46 8.25 -4.64 -12.87
N SER A 47 9.41 -4.36 -13.46
CA SER A 47 9.89 -2.98 -13.66
C SER A 47 8.90 -2.11 -14.46
N ALA A 48 8.13 -2.71 -15.37
CA ALA A 48 7.10 -2.02 -16.13
C ALA A 48 5.93 -1.53 -15.25
N MET A 49 5.64 -2.23 -14.15
CA MET A 49 4.57 -1.83 -13.23
C MET A 49 4.99 -0.68 -12.32
N LEU A 50 6.28 -0.61 -11.98
CA LEU A 50 6.88 0.48 -11.18
C LEU A 50 7.14 1.75 -12.01
N GLY A 51 7.26 1.61 -13.33
CA GLY A 51 7.61 2.68 -14.25
C GLY A 51 6.48 3.67 -14.54
N MET A 52 6.05 4.44 -13.52
CA MET A 52 5.47 5.80 -13.67
C MET A 52 5.02 6.47 -12.37
N LYS A 53 5.16 5.85 -11.18
CA LYS A 53 4.78 6.49 -9.92
C LYS A 53 6.01 6.87 -9.11
N MET A 54 6.53 8.04 -9.45
CA MET A 54 7.37 8.85 -8.56
C MET A 54 6.65 8.95 -7.21
N PHE A 55 7.33 8.56 -6.13
CA PHE A 55 6.91 8.74 -4.75
C PHE A 55 6.25 10.12 -4.57
N SER A 56 4.92 10.15 -4.41
CA SER A 56 4.23 11.35 -3.93
C SER A 56 4.30 11.29 -2.41
N CYS A 57 5.38 11.80 -1.85
CA CYS A 57 5.37 12.28 -0.47
C CYS A 57 4.80 13.70 -0.46
#